data_AF-A0A3N7E6Q1-F1
#
_entry.id   AF-A0A3N7E6Q1-F1
#
_cell.length_a   1.000
_cell.length_b   1.000
_cell.length_c   1.000
_cell.angle_alpha   90.00
_cell.angle_beta   90.00
_cell.angle_gamma   90.00
#
_symmetry.space_group_name_H-M   'P 1'
#
loop_
_entity.id
_entity.type
_entity.pdbx_description
1 polymer ?
#
loop_
_entity_poly.entity_id
_entity_poly.type
_entity_poly.pdbx_seq_one_letter_code
_entity_poly.pdbx_strand_id
1 'polypeptide(L)'
;MGVSSSLAARAAERTAKSYSNADPLTFLKELRTTLAELSAEASRAGNNTPTSTASTGKTAYTSTAALYSNGTQSTSTAGTASTTKPATTAAPFSNLEEFKQWEKGLGDTFAADYEPPDYIRVASMVLNGGNDTVVGRYMFFKNHPEFAADYASIRNGQLSKFPTDGSTLVKSDLSKMSTETAAYYKKNPDELLAAEGFNMDPTLAKMRMNGEIAAPYGVNISEWLMDNKWTKDGTVAQNNRVAYANADYIGLDGKGAGTYKLSKFDAATGNIINYDGRVYDPLTGEVKA
;
A
#
# COMPACT_ATOMS: atom_id res chain seq x y z
N MET A 1 5.01 -4.87 9.17
CA MET A 1 6.39 -5.12 9.64
C MET A 1 7.25 -3.96 9.14
N GLY A 2 7.51 -2.97 10.00
CA GLY A 2 8.39 -1.83 9.71
C GLY A 2 9.86 -2.22 9.76
N VAL A 3 10.29 -3.02 8.79
CA VAL A 3 11.67 -3.50 8.67
C VAL A 3 12.43 -2.45 7.88
N SER A 4 13.43 -1.81 8.46
CA SER A 4 14.28 -0.89 7.70
C SER A 4 14.87 -1.64 6.49
N SER A 5 14.95 -0.97 5.34
CA SER A 5 15.42 -1.57 4.08
C SER A 5 16.80 -2.23 4.21
N SER A 6 17.63 -1.72 5.12
CA SER A 6 18.93 -2.29 5.47
C SER A 6 18.85 -3.59 6.27
N LEU A 7 17.85 -3.74 7.16
CA LEU A 7 17.62 -4.96 7.94
C LEU A 7 17.02 -6.06 7.06
N ALA A 8 16.11 -5.70 6.16
CA ALA A 8 15.55 -6.61 5.16
C ALA A 8 16.63 -7.11 4.18
N ALA A 9 17.49 -6.21 3.68
CA ALA A 9 18.62 -6.58 2.82
C ALA A 9 19.62 -7.52 3.52
N ARG A 10 19.95 -7.24 4.80
CA ARG A 10 20.82 -8.11 5.61
C ARG A 10 20.19 -9.48 5.88
N ALA A 11 18.89 -9.53 6.15
CA ALA A 11 18.19 -10.79 6.35
C ALA A 11 18.15 -11.63 5.06
N ALA A 12 17.91 -10.98 3.91
CA ALA A 12 17.94 -11.63 2.60
C ALA A 12 19.34 -12.15 2.25
N GLU A 13 20.40 -11.37 2.43
CA GLU A 13 21.77 -11.82 2.22
C GLU A 13 22.16 -12.99 3.14
N ARG A 14 21.79 -12.91 4.43
CA ARG A 14 22.12 -13.95 5.41
C ARG A 14 21.39 -15.26 5.11
N THR A 15 20.12 -15.18 4.70
CA THR A 15 19.33 -16.36 4.32
C THR A 15 19.86 -16.96 3.02
N ALA A 16 20.21 -16.13 2.03
CA ALA A 16 20.77 -16.60 0.75
C ALA A 16 22.16 -17.25 0.91
N LYS A 17 23.00 -16.76 1.84
CA LYS A 17 24.32 -17.35 2.15
C LYS A 17 24.20 -18.69 2.87
N SER A 18 23.22 -18.85 3.76
CA SER A 18 23.03 -20.08 4.54
C SER A 18 22.24 -21.16 3.79
N TYR A 19 21.40 -20.77 2.83
CA TYR A 19 20.43 -21.66 2.17
C TYR A 19 20.34 -21.42 0.65
N SER A 20 21.48 -21.38 -0.04
CA SER A 20 21.59 -21.06 -1.46
C SER A 20 20.81 -21.99 -2.42
N ASN A 21 20.40 -23.17 -1.94
CA ASN A 21 19.65 -24.18 -2.72
C ASN A 21 18.29 -24.56 -2.09
N ALA A 22 17.78 -23.79 -1.13
CA ALA A 22 16.48 -24.08 -0.51
C ALA A 22 15.31 -23.75 -1.44
N ASP A 23 14.22 -24.51 -1.33
CA ASP A 23 12.99 -24.16 -2.03
C ASP A 23 12.45 -22.80 -1.50
N PRO A 24 11.72 -22.02 -2.33
CA PRO A 24 11.30 -20.67 -1.97
C PRO A 24 10.48 -20.58 -0.68
N LEU A 25 9.75 -21.63 -0.30
CA LEU A 25 8.93 -21.64 0.91
C LEU A 25 9.79 -21.87 2.16
N THR A 26 10.78 -22.75 2.06
CA THR A 26 11.82 -22.89 3.09
C THR A 26 12.63 -21.61 3.19
N PHE A 27 13.01 -20.99 2.07
CA PHE A 27 13.69 -19.70 2.07
C PHE A 27 12.84 -18.60 2.74
N LEU A 28 11.54 -18.50 2.46
CA LEU A 28 10.66 -17.50 3.08
C LEU A 28 10.44 -17.74 4.57
N LYS A 29 10.34 -19.01 4.99
CA LYS A 29 10.27 -19.37 6.42
C LYS A 29 11.55 -18.99 7.15
N GLU A 30 12.71 -19.34 6.59
CA GLU A 30 14.02 -19.01 7.15
C GLU A 30 14.29 -17.50 7.13
N LEU A 31 13.85 -16.79 6.09
CA LEU A 31 13.93 -15.33 5.99
C LEU A 31 13.08 -14.68 7.09
N ARG A 32 11.86 -15.18 7.32
CA ARG A 32 10.97 -14.70 8.40
C ARG A 32 11.60 -14.93 9.77
N THR A 33 12.19 -16.10 10.01
CA THR A 33 12.91 -16.42 11.25
C THR A 33 14.11 -15.50 11.43
N THR A 34 14.92 -15.31 10.38
CA THR A 34 16.11 -14.45 10.39
C THR A 34 15.74 -12.98 10.62
N LEU A 35 14.62 -12.52 10.06
CA LEU A 35 14.08 -11.19 10.31
C LEU A 35 13.66 -11.00 11.77
N ALA A 36 12.98 -11.99 12.35
CA ALA A 36 12.54 -11.95 13.74
C ALA A 36 13.74 -11.92 14.70
N GLU A 37 14.78 -12.72 14.43
CA GLU A 37 16.03 -12.74 15.20
C GLU A 37 16.78 -11.40 15.10
N LEU A 38 16.95 -10.87 13.89
CA LEU A 38 17.63 -9.59 13.66
C LEU A 38 16.86 -8.41 14.27
N SER A 39 15.53 -8.46 14.26
CA SER A 39 14.67 -7.47 14.92
C SER A 39 14.78 -7.54 16.46
N ALA A 40 14.90 -8.74 17.02
CA ALA A 40 15.12 -8.93 18.45
C ALA A 40 16.52 -8.48 18.89
N GLU A 41 17.54 -8.70 18.05
CA GLU A 41 18.91 -8.25 18.30
C GLU A 41 19.04 -6.73 18.22
N ALA A 42 18.39 -6.09 17.24
CA ALA A 42 18.32 -4.62 17.14
C ALA A 42 17.63 -3.98 18.37
N SER A 43 16.66 -4.69 18.96
CA SER A 43 15.96 -4.28 20.18
C SER A 43 16.84 -4.44 21.43
N ARG A 44 17.81 -5.35 21.42
CA ARG A 44 18.78 -5.55 22.53
C ARG A 44 19.94 -4.55 22.49
N ALA A 45 20.32 -4.07 21.31
CA ALA A 45 21.40 -3.09 21.15
C ALA A 45 21.00 -1.64 21.53
N GLY A 46 19.71 -1.36 21.69
CA GLY A 46 19.16 -0.01 21.98
C GLY A 46 19.01 0.37 23.45
N ASN A 47 19.68 -0.31 24.39
CA ASN A 47 19.45 -0.18 25.83
C ASN A 47 20.09 1.06 26.50
N ASN A 48 20.02 2.23 25.85
CA ASN A 48 20.19 3.53 26.52
C ASN A 48 18.86 4.30 26.47
N THR A 49 18.13 4.23 27.58
CA THR A 49 16.88 4.93 27.87
C THR A 49 17.02 6.44 27.59
N PRO A 50 15.99 7.08 27.03
CA PRO A 50 15.00 7.72 27.91
C PRO A 50 13.58 7.20 27.65
N THR A 51 12.80 7.22 28.73
CA THR A 51 11.39 6.91 28.88
C THR A 51 10.53 7.22 27.65
N SER A 52 10.17 6.17 26.91
CA SER A 52 8.96 6.16 26.08
C SER A 52 7.86 5.48 26.86
N THR A 53 6.79 6.22 27.13
CA THR A 53 5.49 5.68 27.53
C THR A 53 5.15 4.51 26.62
N ALA A 54 4.81 3.37 27.22
CA ALA A 54 4.31 2.23 26.49
C ALA A 54 3.08 2.65 25.67
N SER A 55 3.15 2.55 24.34
CA SER A 55 1.97 2.63 23.49
C SER A 55 1.18 1.32 23.61
N THR A 56 0.58 1.10 24.78
CA THR A 56 -0.51 0.15 24.93
C THR A 56 -1.71 0.70 24.17
N GLY A 57 -1.96 0.12 22.99
CA GLY A 57 -3.16 0.35 22.22
C GLY A 57 -2.85 0.31 20.73
N LYS A 58 -3.03 -0.86 20.09
CA LYS A 58 -3.43 -0.86 18.68
C LYS A 58 -4.68 0.03 18.62
N THR A 59 -4.54 1.20 18.01
CA THR A 59 -5.64 2.13 17.77
C THR A 59 -6.78 1.35 17.13
N ALA A 60 -8.00 1.58 17.61
CA ALA A 60 -9.18 0.98 17.00
C ALA A 60 -9.17 1.28 15.50
N TYR A 61 -9.35 0.23 14.70
CA TYR A 61 -9.40 0.35 13.25
C TYR A 61 -10.40 1.44 12.85
N THR A 62 -9.93 2.45 12.11
CA THR A 62 -10.78 3.52 11.56
C THR A 62 -11.10 3.17 10.11
N SER A 63 -12.36 3.38 9.70
CA SER A 63 -12.81 3.03 8.35
C SER A 63 -11.94 3.66 7.28
N THR A 64 -11.52 2.88 6.28
CA THR A 64 -10.68 3.34 5.17
C THR A 64 -11.32 4.53 4.46
N ALA A 65 -12.61 4.48 4.14
CA ALA A 65 -13.30 5.63 3.53
C ALA A 65 -13.32 6.88 4.44
N ALA A 66 -13.45 6.70 5.75
CA ALA A 66 -13.46 7.79 6.71
C ALA A 66 -12.07 8.43 6.89
N LEU A 67 -11.00 7.63 6.82
CA LEU A 67 -9.61 8.10 6.90
C LEU A 67 -9.28 9.11 5.80
N TYR A 68 -9.89 8.97 4.60
CA TYR A 68 -9.70 9.89 3.48
C TYR A 68 -10.77 11.00 3.40
N SER A 69 -11.90 10.85 4.09
CA SER A 69 -12.94 11.88 4.16
C SER A 69 -12.65 12.95 5.22
N ASN A 70 -11.78 12.67 6.19
CA ASN A 70 -11.49 13.54 7.33
C ASN A 70 -10.38 14.59 7.10
N GLY A 71 -9.93 14.80 5.86
CA GLY A 71 -9.01 15.90 5.49
C GLY A 71 -9.54 17.31 5.81
N THR A 72 -10.79 17.44 6.28
CA THR A 72 -11.43 18.68 6.72
C THR A 72 -11.50 18.90 8.23
N GLN A 73 -10.92 18.06 9.09
CA GLN A 73 -10.90 18.32 10.53
C GLN A 73 -9.50 18.64 11.05
N SER A 74 -9.14 19.93 10.91
CA SER A 74 -8.22 20.55 11.85
C SER A 74 -8.86 20.52 13.24
N THR A 75 -8.18 19.93 14.20
CA THR A 75 -8.42 20.15 15.63
C THR A 75 -8.11 21.61 15.95
N SER A 76 -9.13 22.45 15.89
CA SER A 76 -9.13 23.75 16.57
C SER A 76 -10.43 23.88 17.35
N THR A 77 -10.25 23.99 18.66
CA THR A 77 -11.24 24.20 19.71
C THR A 77 -12.25 25.31 19.40
N ALA A 78 -13.52 24.98 19.62
CA ALA A 78 -14.67 25.82 20.01
C ALA A 78 -14.80 27.23 19.41
N GLY A 79 -15.86 27.44 18.62
CA GLY A 79 -16.38 28.78 18.33
C GLY A 79 -17.33 28.86 17.14
N THR A 80 -18.63 28.72 17.43
CA THR A 80 -19.78 29.30 16.71
C THR A 80 -20.13 28.74 15.31
N ALA A 81 -21.39 28.30 15.20
CA ALA A 81 -22.00 27.77 14.01
C ALA A 81 -21.91 28.72 12.81
N SER A 82 -21.36 28.23 11.71
CA SER A 82 -21.62 28.73 10.37
C SER A 82 -21.67 27.53 9.43
N THR A 83 -22.74 27.47 8.66
CA THR A 83 -23.01 26.48 7.62
C THR A 83 -21.94 26.52 6.53
N THR A 84 -20.84 25.79 6.72
CA THR A 84 -19.79 25.68 5.73
C THR A 84 -19.98 24.45 4.85
N LYS A 85 -20.39 24.74 3.62
CA LYS A 85 -20.19 23.93 2.41
C LYS A 85 -18.78 23.29 2.42
N PRO A 86 -18.62 22.01 2.03
CA PRO A 86 -17.33 21.35 2.05
C PRO A 86 -16.32 22.13 1.19
N ALA A 87 -15.22 22.56 1.81
CA ALA A 87 -14.10 23.14 1.12
C ALA A 87 -13.44 22.04 0.29
N THR A 88 -13.75 22.01 -1.01
CA THR A 88 -12.95 21.27 -1.98
C THR A 88 -11.59 21.93 -2.05
N THR A 89 -10.61 21.39 -1.32
CA THR A 89 -9.20 21.74 -1.48
C THR A 89 -8.86 21.50 -2.96
N ALA A 90 -8.57 22.56 -3.71
CA ALA A 90 -8.10 22.43 -5.09
C ALA A 90 -6.61 22.06 -5.09
N ALA A 91 -6.15 21.36 -6.12
CA ALA A 91 -4.72 21.07 -6.28
C ALA A 91 -3.94 22.40 -6.37
N PRO A 92 -2.68 22.46 -5.89
CA PRO A 92 -1.88 23.69 -5.91
C PRO A 92 -1.36 24.08 -7.31
N PHE A 93 -1.81 23.38 -8.35
CA PHE A 93 -1.44 23.56 -9.75
C PHE A 93 -2.65 23.24 -10.64
N SER A 94 -2.73 23.85 -11.82
CA SER A 94 -3.82 23.67 -12.77
C SER A 94 -3.40 22.86 -14.00
N ASN A 95 -2.12 22.92 -14.38
CA ASN A 95 -1.55 22.28 -15.56
C ASN A 95 -0.20 21.60 -15.24
N LEU A 96 0.35 20.87 -16.21
CA LEU A 96 1.58 20.10 -16.05
C LEU A 96 2.81 21.00 -15.76
N GLU A 97 2.87 22.20 -16.32
CA GLU A 97 4.01 23.11 -16.13
C GLU A 97 4.01 23.68 -14.70
N GLU A 98 2.86 24.12 -14.21
CA GLU A 98 2.69 24.52 -12.81
C GLU A 98 3.01 23.37 -11.86
N PHE A 99 2.59 22.15 -12.19
CA PHE A 99 2.94 20.96 -11.40
C PHE A 99 4.45 20.73 -11.31
N LYS A 100 5.17 20.83 -12.43
CA LYS A 100 6.64 20.67 -12.47
C LYS A 100 7.33 21.72 -11.60
N GLN A 101 6.89 22.97 -11.68
CA GLN A 101 7.46 24.07 -10.89
C GLN A 101 7.17 23.90 -9.40
N TRP A 102 5.93 23.52 -9.06
CA TRP A 102 5.52 23.20 -7.70
C TRP A 102 6.37 22.05 -7.12
N GLU A 103 6.49 20.93 -7.84
CA GLU A 103 7.24 19.75 -7.40
C GLU A 103 8.73 20.06 -7.20
N LYS A 104 9.33 20.83 -8.13
CA LYS A 104 10.72 21.28 -8.03
C LYS A 104 10.96 22.22 -6.83
N GLY A 105 9.93 22.97 -6.42
CA GLY A 105 9.98 23.90 -5.29
C GLY A 105 9.82 23.24 -3.92
N LEU A 106 9.54 21.94 -3.85
CA LEU A 106 9.40 21.21 -2.59
C LEU A 106 10.75 21.01 -1.91
N GLY A 107 10.78 21.06 -0.58
CA GLY A 107 11.96 20.73 0.20
C GLY A 107 12.39 19.28 0.05
N ASP A 108 13.49 18.92 0.69
CA ASP A 108 14.08 17.57 0.72
C ASP A 108 14.28 17.03 2.14
N THR A 109 13.70 17.72 3.12
CA THR A 109 13.82 17.38 4.55
C THR A 109 12.61 16.56 4.99
N PHE A 110 12.87 15.45 5.68
CA PHE A 110 11.85 14.56 6.22
C PHE A 110 11.93 14.52 7.76
N ALA A 111 10.79 14.21 8.40
CA ALA A 111 10.77 13.95 9.84
C ALA A 111 11.67 12.74 10.20
N ALA A 112 12.20 12.71 11.42
CA ALA A 112 13.12 11.65 11.87
C ALA A 112 12.46 10.27 11.90
N ASP A 113 11.16 10.22 12.17
CA ASP A 113 10.28 9.06 12.23
C ASP A 113 9.38 8.94 10.98
N TYR A 114 9.82 9.51 9.85
CA TYR A 114 9.07 9.44 8.60
C TYR A 114 8.82 8.00 8.16
N GLU A 115 7.55 7.67 7.99
CA GLU A 115 7.10 6.50 7.26
C GLU A 115 6.36 6.92 5.99
N PRO A 116 6.59 6.25 4.84
CA PRO A 116 5.88 6.58 3.61
C PRO A 116 4.39 6.24 3.78
N PRO A 117 3.47 7.20 3.62
CA PRO A 117 2.05 6.92 3.65
C PRO A 117 1.61 6.02 2.51
N ASP A 118 0.50 5.34 2.73
CA ASP A 118 -0.06 4.36 1.81
C ASP A 118 -0.32 4.95 0.42
N TYR A 119 -0.74 6.21 0.33
CA TYR A 119 -0.93 6.87 -0.98
C TYR A 119 0.39 7.03 -1.75
N ILE A 120 1.52 7.25 -1.07
CA ILE A 120 2.85 7.28 -1.71
C ILE A 120 3.24 5.87 -2.17
N ARG A 121 2.86 4.82 -1.41
CA ARG A 121 3.10 3.42 -1.81
C ARG A 121 2.27 3.04 -3.03
N VAL A 122 1.00 3.42 -3.09
CA VAL A 122 0.15 3.23 -4.28
C VAL A 122 0.72 4.00 -5.46
N ALA A 123 1.05 5.27 -5.23
CA ALA A 123 1.59 6.13 -6.26
C ALA A 123 3.05 5.81 -6.57
N SER A 124 3.72 4.83 -5.94
CA SER A 124 5.15 4.53 -6.17
C SER A 124 5.46 4.05 -7.59
N MET A 125 4.47 3.56 -8.36
CA MET A 125 4.59 3.35 -9.81
C MET A 125 4.78 4.65 -10.61
N VAL A 126 4.38 5.76 -10.03
CA VAL A 126 4.23 7.09 -10.64
C VAL A 126 5.19 8.09 -9.98
N LEU A 127 5.47 7.93 -8.69
CA LEU A 127 6.39 8.71 -7.85
C LEU A 127 7.84 8.24 -7.91
N ASN A 128 8.16 7.16 -8.63
CA ASN A 128 9.54 6.87 -9.05
C ASN A 128 9.97 8.04 -9.94
N GLY A 129 10.64 9.02 -9.33
CA GLY A 129 10.84 10.36 -9.86
C GLY A 129 11.54 10.40 -11.22
N GLY A 130 11.51 11.58 -11.86
CA GLY A 130 12.04 11.79 -13.20
C GLY A 130 10.99 12.36 -14.15
N ASN A 131 11.43 12.73 -15.36
CA ASN A 131 10.56 13.30 -16.38
C ASN A 131 9.60 12.25 -16.97
N ASP A 132 9.99 10.98 -17.00
CA ASP A 132 9.24 9.91 -17.68
C ASP A 132 7.94 9.55 -16.97
N THR A 133 7.80 9.91 -15.69
CA THR A 133 6.64 9.61 -14.84
C THR A 133 5.87 10.86 -14.41
N VAL A 134 6.28 12.06 -14.87
CA VAL A 134 5.76 13.35 -14.42
C VAL A 134 4.27 13.54 -14.68
N VAL A 135 3.77 13.08 -15.83
CA VAL A 135 2.35 13.20 -16.18
C VAL A 135 1.49 12.31 -15.30
N GLY A 136 1.96 11.11 -14.98
CA GLY A 136 1.28 10.26 -14.00
C GLY A 136 1.16 10.96 -12.64
N ARG A 137 2.25 11.59 -12.15
CA ARG A 137 2.25 12.25 -10.83
C ARG A 137 1.30 13.42 -10.83
N TYR A 138 1.36 14.23 -11.89
CA TYR A 138 0.42 15.32 -12.12
C TYR A 138 -1.03 14.83 -12.05
N MET A 139 -1.39 13.75 -12.78
CA MET A 139 -2.75 13.20 -12.75
C MET A 139 -3.15 12.72 -11.37
N PHE A 140 -2.26 12.01 -10.68
CA PHE A 140 -2.54 11.52 -9.33
C PHE A 140 -2.85 12.66 -8.37
N PHE A 141 -1.97 13.66 -8.28
CA PHE A 141 -2.18 14.79 -7.37
C PHE A 141 -3.30 15.74 -7.83
N LYS A 142 -3.61 15.81 -9.12
CA LYS A 142 -4.81 16.48 -9.64
C LYS A 142 -6.09 15.80 -9.17
N ASN A 143 -6.09 14.48 -9.11
CA ASN A 143 -7.23 13.68 -8.64
C ASN A 143 -7.36 13.70 -7.10
N HIS A 144 -6.26 13.97 -6.40
CA HIS A 144 -6.15 13.99 -4.94
C HIS A 144 -5.40 15.23 -4.41
N PRO A 145 -6.03 16.42 -4.43
CA PRO A 145 -5.45 17.64 -3.86
C PRO A 145 -5.01 17.51 -2.40
N GLU A 146 -5.71 16.70 -1.62
CA GLU A 146 -5.39 16.39 -0.23
C GLU A 146 -4.04 15.69 -0.08
N PHE A 147 -3.68 14.82 -1.02
CA PHE A 147 -2.36 14.18 -1.06
C PHE A 147 -1.29 15.13 -1.54
N ALA A 148 -1.61 16.09 -2.42
CA ALA A 148 -0.64 17.11 -2.83
C ALA A 148 -0.22 17.99 -1.64
N ALA A 149 -1.19 18.41 -0.83
CA ALA A 149 -0.95 19.21 0.38
C ALA A 149 -0.10 18.44 1.41
N ASP A 150 -0.44 17.17 1.65
CA ASP A 150 0.32 16.31 2.56
C ASP A 150 1.72 15.99 2.04
N TYR A 151 1.87 15.73 0.73
CA TYR A 151 3.16 15.52 0.10
C TYR A 151 4.07 16.73 0.27
N ALA A 152 3.57 17.94 0.04
CA ALA A 152 4.32 19.17 0.29
C ALA A 152 4.70 19.34 1.77
N SER A 153 3.82 18.96 2.70
CA SER A 153 4.08 19.00 4.14
C SER A 153 5.21 18.04 4.54
N ILE A 154 5.15 16.80 4.04
CA ILE A 154 6.17 15.76 4.29
C ILE A 154 7.55 16.21 3.83
N ARG A 155 7.62 16.81 2.64
CA ARG A 155 8.86 17.33 2.03
C ARG A 155 9.47 18.51 2.78
N ASN A 156 8.77 19.03 3.78
CA ASN A 156 9.21 20.10 4.68
C ASN A 156 9.30 19.63 6.15
N GLY A 157 9.58 18.35 6.37
CA GLY A 157 9.91 17.80 7.69
C GLY A 157 8.70 17.46 8.58
N GLN A 158 7.48 17.46 8.03
CA GLN A 158 6.29 17.06 8.78
C GLN A 158 5.97 15.57 8.59
N LEU A 159 5.21 14.99 9.52
CA LEU A 159 4.64 13.66 9.35
C LEU A 159 3.38 13.70 8.49
N SER A 160 3.13 12.58 7.79
CA SER A 160 1.89 12.35 7.04
C SER A 160 0.67 12.38 7.96
N LYS A 161 -0.42 12.98 7.48
CA LYS A 161 -1.76 12.86 8.11
C LYS A 161 -2.52 11.61 7.64
N PHE A 162 -2.03 10.95 6.60
CA PHE A 162 -2.62 9.75 6.02
C PHE A 162 -1.98 8.47 6.57
N PRO A 163 -2.70 7.33 6.52
CA PRO A 163 -2.21 6.05 7.04
C PRO A 163 -0.87 5.63 6.45
N THR A 164 0.00 5.05 7.29
CA THR A 164 1.32 4.51 6.93
C THR A 164 1.42 3.00 7.17
N ASP A 165 0.33 2.34 7.55
CA ASP A 165 0.33 0.96 8.04
C ASP A 165 -0.09 -0.08 6.98
N GLY A 166 -0.38 0.34 5.75
CA GLY A 166 -0.83 -0.53 4.67
C GLY A 166 -2.32 -0.92 4.77
N SER A 167 -3.04 -0.45 5.78
CA SER A 167 -4.46 -0.81 6.01
C SER A 167 -5.38 -0.43 4.85
N THR A 168 -4.93 0.49 4.00
CA THR A 168 -5.68 1.00 2.85
C THR A 168 -5.24 0.35 1.53
N LEU A 169 -4.19 -0.48 1.57
CA LEU A 169 -3.59 -1.15 0.41
C LEU A 169 -4.13 -2.55 0.15
N VAL A 170 -5.19 -2.94 0.86
CA VAL A 170 -5.83 -4.25 0.73
C VAL A 170 -6.74 -4.29 -0.49
N LYS A 171 -6.60 -5.34 -1.30
CA LYS A 171 -7.46 -5.61 -2.48
C LYS A 171 -8.49 -6.71 -2.23
N SER A 172 -8.23 -7.60 -1.27
CA SER A 172 -9.09 -8.74 -0.98
C SER A 172 -10.24 -8.34 -0.06
N ASP A 173 -11.44 -8.82 -0.39
CA ASP A 173 -12.64 -8.54 0.38
C ASP A 173 -12.81 -9.55 1.51
N LEU A 174 -12.45 -9.14 2.73
CA LEU A 174 -12.55 -9.98 3.92
C LEU A 174 -13.99 -10.42 4.22
N SER A 175 -15.02 -9.72 3.72
CA SER A 175 -16.42 -10.12 3.93
C SER A 175 -16.80 -11.37 3.12
N LYS A 176 -16.03 -11.70 2.08
CA LYS A 176 -16.20 -12.90 1.25
C LYS A 176 -15.40 -14.10 1.74
N MET A 177 -14.58 -13.91 2.78
CA MET A 177 -13.82 -14.98 3.41
C MET A 177 -14.64 -15.64 4.53
N SER A 178 -14.20 -16.81 4.99
CA SER A 178 -14.76 -17.39 6.22
C SER A 178 -14.46 -16.46 7.41
N THR A 179 -15.33 -16.50 8.43
CA THR A 179 -15.18 -15.68 9.64
C THR A 179 -13.80 -15.86 10.29
N GLU A 180 -13.28 -17.08 10.30
CA GLU A 180 -11.96 -17.39 10.87
C GLU A 180 -10.82 -16.75 10.05
N THR A 181 -10.84 -16.93 8.73
CA THR A 181 -9.83 -16.35 7.83
C THR A 181 -9.86 -14.83 7.86
N ALA A 182 -11.05 -14.22 7.84
CA ALA A 182 -11.21 -12.78 7.97
C ALA A 182 -10.68 -12.26 9.33
N ALA A 183 -10.99 -12.94 10.43
CA ALA A 183 -10.51 -12.57 11.76
C ALA A 183 -8.99 -12.70 11.88
N TYR A 184 -8.41 -13.72 11.24
CA TYR A 184 -6.97 -13.91 11.16
C TYR A 184 -6.29 -12.74 10.44
N TYR A 185 -6.75 -12.37 9.24
CA TYR A 185 -6.13 -11.29 8.47
C TYR A 185 -6.37 -9.90 9.06
N LYS A 186 -7.47 -9.66 9.77
CA LYS A 186 -7.66 -8.43 10.57
C LYS A 186 -6.59 -8.26 11.65
N LYS A 187 -6.10 -9.37 12.22
CA LYS A 187 -5.02 -9.34 13.22
C LYS A 187 -3.64 -9.28 12.59
N ASN A 188 -3.49 -9.82 11.39
CA ASN A 188 -2.25 -9.97 10.64
C ASN A 188 -2.33 -9.35 9.23
N PRO A 189 -2.53 -8.01 9.11
CA PRO A 189 -2.69 -7.35 7.81
C PRO A 189 -1.43 -7.48 6.93
N ASP A 190 -0.24 -7.57 7.53
CA ASP A 190 1.01 -7.82 6.80
C ASP A 190 0.98 -9.15 6.03
N GLU A 191 0.38 -10.20 6.61
CA GLU A 191 0.30 -11.51 5.96
C GLU A 191 -0.74 -11.51 4.83
N LEU A 192 -1.77 -10.66 4.92
CA LEU A 192 -2.69 -10.41 3.82
C LEU A 192 -2.00 -9.70 2.67
N LEU A 193 -1.30 -8.60 2.96
CA LEU A 193 -0.55 -7.83 1.96
C LEU A 193 0.55 -8.67 1.30
N ALA A 194 1.18 -9.58 2.05
CA ALA A 194 2.14 -10.52 1.48
C ALA A 194 1.47 -11.49 0.49
N ALA A 195 0.33 -12.10 0.85
CA ALA A 195 -0.40 -12.97 -0.06
C ALA A 195 -0.81 -12.23 -1.35
N GLU A 196 -1.37 -11.03 -1.22
CA GLU A 196 -1.74 -10.19 -2.37
C GLU A 196 -0.54 -9.76 -3.21
N GLY A 197 0.56 -9.37 -2.57
CA GLY A 197 1.80 -8.96 -3.23
C GLY A 197 2.48 -10.08 -4.01
N PHE A 198 2.36 -11.32 -3.53
CA PHE A 198 2.77 -12.51 -4.27
C PHE A 198 1.72 -13.03 -5.25
N ASN A 199 0.60 -12.32 -5.43
CA ASN A 199 -0.51 -12.70 -6.30
C ASN A 199 -1.12 -14.06 -5.91
N MET A 200 -1.22 -14.37 -4.62
CA MET A 200 -1.84 -15.58 -4.12
C MET A 200 -3.23 -15.28 -3.54
N ASP A 201 -4.18 -16.21 -3.69
CA ASP A 201 -5.44 -16.12 -2.95
C ASP A 201 -5.18 -16.27 -1.43
N PRO A 202 -5.56 -15.28 -0.59
CA PRO A 202 -5.22 -15.29 0.83
C PRO A 202 -5.83 -16.48 1.56
N THR A 203 -7.06 -16.88 1.21
CA THR A 203 -7.70 -18.03 1.85
C THR A 203 -6.92 -19.31 1.55
N LEU A 204 -6.61 -19.56 0.27
CA LEU A 204 -5.84 -20.71 -0.15
C LEU A 204 -4.43 -20.72 0.45
N ALA A 205 -3.75 -19.56 0.48
CA ALA A 205 -2.43 -19.41 1.06
C ALA A 205 -2.43 -19.71 2.56
N LYS A 206 -3.40 -19.20 3.32
CA LYS A 206 -3.57 -19.52 4.76
C LYS A 206 -3.80 -21.01 4.96
N MET A 207 -4.76 -21.60 4.25
CA MET A 207 -5.07 -23.04 4.39
C MET A 207 -3.84 -23.90 4.11
N ARG A 208 -3.06 -23.54 3.09
CA ARG A 208 -1.81 -24.25 2.76
C ARG A 208 -0.74 -24.09 3.84
N MET A 209 -0.61 -22.90 4.41
CA MET A 209 0.31 -22.62 5.51
C MET A 209 -0.06 -23.42 6.77
N ASN A 210 -1.36 -23.54 7.04
CA ASN A 210 -1.91 -24.30 8.16
C ASN A 210 -1.87 -25.82 7.95
N GLY A 211 -1.55 -26.30 6.74
CA GLY A 211 -1.56 -27.72 6.40
C GLY A 211 -2.96 -28.31 6.18
N GLU A 212 -3.98 -27.47 6.03
CA GLU A 212 -5.37 -27.86 5.79
C GLU A 212 -5.58 -28.36 4.35
N ILE A 213 -4.72 -27.93 3.42
CA ILE A 213 -4.75 -28.36 2.02
C ILE A 213 -3.36 -28.76 1.53
N ALA A 214 -3.30 -29.85 0.77
CA ALA A 214 -2.12 -30.27 0.04
C ALA A 214 -2.16 -29.70 -1.39
N ALA A 215 -1.01 -29.22 -1.86
CA ALA A 215 -0.87 -28.92 -3.29
C ALA A 215 -0.91 -30.24 -4.09
N PRO A 216 -1.43 -30.23 -5.33
CA PRO A 216 -1.40 -31.40 -6.21
C PRO A 216 0.02 -31.96 -6.37
N TYR A 217 0.13 -33.27 -6.56
CA TYR A 217 1.44 -33.90 -6.79
C TYR A 217 2.06 -33.40 -8.10
N GLY A 218 3.37 -33.15 -8.08
CA GLY A 218 4.15 -32.79 -9.27
C GLY A 218 4.00 -31.35 -9.76
N VAL A 219 3.34 -30.46 -9.01
CA VAL A 219 3.20 -29.04 -9.39
C VAL A 219 4.18 -28.13 -8.65
N ASN A 220 4.54 -27.01 -9.27
CA ASN A 220 5.18 -25.91 -8.56
C ASN A 220 4.14 -25.25 -7.64
N ILE A 221 4.38 -25.29 -6.33
CA ILE A 221 3.41 -24.82 -5.33
C ILE A 221 3.16 -23.31 -5.46
N SER A 222 4.20 -22.52 -5.74
CA SER A 222 4.08 -21.07 -5.88
C SER A 222 3.21 -20.70 -7.09
N GLU A 223 3.45 -21.31 -8.24
CA GLU A 223 2.61 -21.09 -9.42
C GLU A 223 1.17 -21.60 -9.20
N TRP A 224 1.00 -22.76 -8.55
CA TRP A 224 -0.34 -23.26 -8.21
C TRP A 224 -1.12 -22.27 -7.33
N LEU A 225 -0.48 -21.64 -6.33
CA LEU A 225 -1.12 -20.61 -5.50
C LEU A 225 -1.42 -19.31 -6.26
N MET A 226 -0.66 -19.01 -7.31
CA MET A 226 -0.89 -17.85 -8.19
C MET A 226 -1.95 -18.11 -9.25
N ASP A 227 -2.18 -19.37 -9.61
CA ASP A 227 -3.12 -19.78 -10.67
C ASP A 227 -4.41 -20.41 -10.13
N ASN A 228 -4.63 -20.38 -8.81
CA ASN A 228 -5.83 -20.93 -8.20
C ASN A 228 -6.34 -20.06 -7.04
N LYS A 229 -7.63 -20.18 -6.76
CA LYS A 229 -8.27 -19.59 -5.57
C LYS A 229 -9.08 -20.61 -4.80
N TRP A 230 -9.33 -20.33 -3.54
CA TRP A 230 -10.31 -21.06 -2.76
C TRP A 230 -11.74 -20.56 -3.03
N THR A 231 -12.69 -21.49 -3.09
CA THR A 231 -14.13 -21.21 -3.07
C THR A 231 -14.81 -22.15 -2.08
N LYS A 232 -16.10 -21.92 -1.80
CA LYS A 232 -16.89 -22.84 -0.95
C LYS A 232 -16.93 -24.29 -1.51
N ASP A 233 -16.76 -24.44 -2.83
CA ASP A 233 -16.82 -25.73 -3.53
C ASP A 233 -15.41 -26.33 -3.73
N GLY A 234 -14.38 -25.71 -3.16
CA GLY A 234 -12.99 -26.13 -3.24
C GLY A 234 -12.12 -25.21 -4.10
N THR A 235 -10.91 -25.69 -4.42
CA THR A 235 -9.93 -24.96 -5.23
C THR A 235 -10.35 -24.93 -6.69
N VAL A 236 -10.35 -23.75 -7.30
CA VAL A 236 -10.63 -23.55 -8.73
C VAL A 236 -9.52 -22.73 -9.38
N ALA A 237 -9.29 -22.96 -10.66
CA ALA A 237 -8.29 -22.21 -11.43
C ALA A 237 -8.70 -20.74 -11.58
N GLN A 238 -7.75 -19.83 -11.37
CA GLN A 238 -7.86 -18.39 -11.59
C GLN A 238 -6.46 -17.80 -11.74
N ASN A 239 -6.22 -17.01 -12.79
CA ASN A 239 -5.01 -16.21 -12.89
C ASN A 239 -5.07 -15.04 -11.89
N ASN A 240 -4.51 -15.22 -10.71
CA ASN A 240 -4.57 -14.22 -9.64
C ASN A 240 -3.70 -13.01 -9.95
N ARG A 241 -2.63 -13.16 -10.75
CA ARG A 241 -1.80 -12.02 -11.20
C ARG A 241 -2.65 -11.01 -11.97
N VAL A 242 -3.45 -11.49 -12.91
CA VAL A 242 -4.38 -10.64 -13.68
C VAL A 242 -5.51 -10.12 -12.79
N ALA A 243 -6.05 -10.94 -11.89
CA ALA A 243 -7.11 -10.52 -10.98
C ALA A 243 -6.64 -9.35 -10.08
N TYR A 244 -5.49 -9.49 -9.42
CA TYR A 244 -4.95 -8.46 -8.53
C TYR A 244 -4.44 -7.22 -9.28
N ALA A 245 -3.89 -7.37 -10.48
CA ALA A 245 -3.51 -6.24 -11.32
C ALA A 245 -4.70 -5.32 -11.64
N ASN A 246 -5.91 -5.89 -11.74
CA ASN A 246 -7.13 -5.16 -12.07
C ASN A 246 -8.04 -4.85 -10.87
N ALA A 247 -7.72 -5.35 -9.68
CA ALA A 247 -8.51 -5.14 -8.48
C ALA A 247 -8.26 -3.76 -7.86
N ASP A 248 -9.34 -3.12 -7.42
CA ASP A 248 -9.28 -1.89 -6.66
C ASP A 248 -8.72 -2.12 -5.25
N TYR A 249 -8.01 -1.13 -4.74
CA TYR A 249 -7.73 -1.03 -3.31
C TYR A 249 -9.03 -0.70 -2.59
N ILE A 250 -9.47 -1.60 -1.71
CA ILE A 250 -10.72 -1.49 -0.94
C ILE A 250 -10.46 -1.33 0.56
N GLY A 251 -9.21 -1.46 0.99
CA GLY A 251 -8.83 -1.34 2.40
C GLY A 251 -9.32 -2.50 3.27
N LEU A 252 -8.83 -2.55 4.50
CA LEU A 252 -9.08 -3.67 5.43
C LEU A 252 -10.56 -3.80 5.85
N ASP A 253 -11.37 -2.74 5.73
CA ASP A 253 -12.83 -2.79 5.91
C ASP A 253 -13.62 -3.09 4.64
N GLY A 254 -12.96 -3.16 3.49
CA GLY A 254 -13.61 -3.35 2.19
C GLY A 254 -14.44 -2.15 1.71
N LYS A 255 -14.29 -0.96 2.32
CA LYS A 255 -15.10 0.23 2.00
C LYS A 255 -14.33 1.33 1.27
N GLY A 256 -13.04 1.17 1.04
CA GLY A 256 -12.16 2.13 0.37
C GLY A 256 -12.15 2.07 -1.16
N ALA A 257 -13.09 1.37 -1.79
CA ALA A 257 -13.12 1.25 -3.25
C ALA A 257 -13.14 2.65 -3.90
N GLY A 258 -12.22 2.87 -4.85
CA GLY A 258 -12.09 4.16 -5.54
C GLY A 258 -11.39 5.26 -4.72
N THR A 259 -10.88 4.98 -3.52
CA THR A 259 -10.14 5.96 -2.69
C THR A 259 -8.97 6.58 -3.47
N TYR A 260 -8.24 5.78 -4.25
CA TYR A 260 -7.02 6.24 -4.92
C TYR A 260 -7.21 6.73 -6.36
N LYS A 261 -8.43 6.74 -6.92
CA LYS A 261 -8.79 7.29 -8.25
C LYS A 261 -7.64 7.25 -9.28
N LEU A 262 -7.11 6.05 -9.53
CA LEU A 262 -5.88 5.87 -10.29
C LEU A 262 -6.15 6.02 -11.80
N SER A 263 -5.22 6.67 -12.48
CA SER A 263 -5.14 6.62 -13.94
C SER A 263 -4.43 5.33 -14.38
N LYS A 264 -4.78 4.82 -15.56
CA LYS A 264 -4.21 3.60 -16.16
C LYS A 264 -3.48 3.96 -17.45
N PHE A 265 -2.34 3.32 -17.70
CA PHE A 265 -1.67 3.41 -19.00
C PHE A 265 -2.30 2.40 -19.96
N ASP A 266 -2.76 2.87 -21.11
CA ASP A 266 -3.24 2.02 -22.19
C ASP A 266 -2.09 1.70 -23.15
N ALA A 267 -1.59 0.48 -23.07
CA ALA A 267 -0.49 0.02 -23.91
C ALA A 267 -0.84 -0.05 -25.41
N ALA A 268 -2.13 -0.15 -25.77
CA ALA A 268 -2.53 -0.22 -27.17
C ALA A 268 -2.44 1.15 -27.86
N THR A 269 -2.80 2.21 -27.15
CA THR A 269 -2.80 3.58 -27.70
C THR A 269 -1.65 4.46 -27.20
N GLY A 270 -0.92 3.99 -26.20
CA GLY A 270 0.14 4.73 -25.51
C GLY A 270 -0.38 5.89 -24.65
N ASN A 271 -1.69 5.99 -24.40
CA ASN A 271 -2.29 7.10 -23.66
C ASN A 271 -2.54 6.78 -22.19
N ILE A 272 -2.83 7.82 -21.41
CA ILE A 272 -3.26 7.68 -20.01
C ILE A 272 -4.79 7.78 -19.98
N ILE A 273 -5.47 6.75 -19.48
CA ILE A 273 -6.90 6.75 -19.21
C ILE A 273 -7.09 7.12 -17.74
N ASN A 274 -7.75 8.24 -17.49
CA ASN A 274 -8.01 8.69 -16.12
C ASN A 274 -9.18 7.91 -15.48
N TYR A 275 -9.34 8.03 -14.16
CA TYR A 275 -10.41 7.33 -13.43
C TYR A 275 -11.83 7.70 -13.91
N ASP A 276 -11.99 8.89 -14.50
CA ASP A 276 -13.24 9.38 -15.10
C ASP A 276 -13.42 8.94 -16.56
N GLY A 277 -12.54 8.08 -17.08
CA GLY A 277 -12.56 7.55 -18.45
C GLY A 277 -12.01 8.49 -19.51
N ARG A 278 -11.63 9.73 -19.15
CA ARG A 278 -11.02 10.66 -20.10
C ARG A 278 -9.62 10.20 -20.48
N VAL A 279 -9.29 10.37 -21.76
CA VAL A 279 -7.98 10.02 -22.32
C VAL A 279 -7.09 11.26 -22.27
N TYR A 280 -5.87 11.08 -21.81
CA TYR A 280 -4.86 12.13 -21.68
C TYR A 280 -3.61 11.77 -22.46
N ASP A 281 -3.00 12.81 -23.01
CA ASP A 281 -1.70 12.69 -23.67
C ASP A 281 -0.60 12.45 -22.62
N PRO A 282 0.24 11.42 -22.79
CA PRO A 282 1.26 11.05 -21.81
C PRO A 282 2.44 12.05 -21.77
N LEU A 283 2.59 12.93 -22.76
CA LEU A 283 3.66 13.92 -22.84
C LEU A 283 3.22 15.28 -22.29
N THR A 284 2.00 15.71 -22.63
CA THR A 284 1.50 17.04 -22.26
C THR A 284 0.60 17.04 -21.04
N GLY A 285 -0.02 15.91 -20.70
CA GLY A 285 -1.04 15.83 -19.65
C GLY A 285 -2.36 16.51 -20.03
N GLU A 286 -2.58 16.85 -21.30
CA GLU A 286 -3.81 17.44 -21.80
C GLU A 286 -4.83 16.38 -22.20
N VAL A 287 -6.13 16.72 -22.11
CA VAL A 287 -7.22 15.83 -22.54
C VAL A 287 -7.17 15.67 -24.06
N LYS A 288 -7.26 14.43 -24.54
CA LYS A 288 -7.43 14.12 -25.97
C LYS A 288 -8.92 14.12 -26.32
N ALA A 289 -9.25 14.75 -27.44
CA ALA A 289 -10.61 14.83 -27.99
C ALA A 289 -11.08 13.47 -28.52
#